data_AF-A0A8X7NYR3-F1
#
_entry.id   AF-A0A8X7NYR3-F1
#
_cell.length_a   1.000
_cell.length_b   1.000
_cell.length_c   1.000
_cell.angle_alpha   90.00
_cell.angle_beta   90.00
_cell.angle_gamma   90.00
#
_symmetry.space_group_name_H-M   'P 1'
#
loop_
_entity.id
_entity.type
_entity.pdbx_description
1 polymer ?
#
loop_
_entity_poly.entity_id
_entity_poly.type
_entity_poly.pdbx_seq_one_letter_code
_entity_poly.pdbx_strand_id
1 'polypeptide(L)'
;MDTRFIHNTHSSRCEYKTENESNSGDEERSSKYSFVSALCMSGGEGDNSYSTNSLLQRRAIAKAKPVLVKNIKELMMDLNFPKYIKVADLGCSSGQNTFLAMSEIINTINVFCQNWNQTPPEIDCCLNDLPNNDFNTTFKFIHSFKEKNLTCKGPYFVSGVPGSFYSRLFPRKSLHLVHSSYGLHWLSKVPEGLEKNKMSVYITDLSPLSAYKAYLKQFQRDFTTFLKLRSEEMVSNGRLVLTFIGRNNMDNPLHRDCCHFWKLLSKSLHDLVIEGFVSASKVNSFYMPFYDPSKEELKEIVGIEGSFEIKDLEEHEYDLGHCNQDQSKRSKSGQNEANYIRAVSEPLLVAHFGNAIINRLFSKFAHHVSQHAGCRNKTTIVYEKQTLVLTNELNNKILAVHCKSKDDDLGNHFLSVGQSQEYKFRDNLWLTTLFWCHMWQGPDFKIHQVFEAYRSEWSKYVGYTYWIGREDGIYFRHEPHGLPLVKK
;
A
#
# COMPACT_ATOMS: atom_id res chain seq x y z
N MET A 1 34.95 -14.96 -30.59
CA MET A 1 34.90 -13.86 -31.57
C MET A 1 34.51 -12.62 -30.79
N ASP A 2 35.40 -11.64 -30.69
CA ASP A 2 35.12 -10.39 -29.98
C ASP A 2 34.85 -9.31 -31.03
N THR A 3 33.59 -8.97 -31.22
CA THR A 3 33.16 -7.93 -32.17
C THR A 3 32.77 -6.67 -31.43
N ARG A 4 33.29 -5.53 -31.89
CA ARG A 4 32.89 -4.20 -31.42
C ARG A 4 31.97 -3.57 -32.46
N PHE A 5 30.73 -3.27 -32.06
CA PHE A 5 29.78 -2.49 -32.85
C PHE A 5 29.59 -1.14 -32.18
N ILE A 6 29.81 -0.05 -32.93
CA ILE A 6 29.54 1.32 -32.48
C ILE A 6 28.23 1.76 -33.14
N HIS A 7 27.25 2.13 -32.32
CA HIS A 7 26.06 2.82 -32.79
C HIS A 7 26.44 4.28 -33.08
N ASN A 8 26.50 4.68 -34.34
CA ASN A 8 26.83 6.05 -34.73
C ASN A 8 25.64 7.00 -34.47
N THR A 9 25.66 7.66 -33.32
CA THR A 9 25.15 9.02 -33.18
C THR A 9 26.33 9.88 -32.76
N HIS A 10 26.62 10.95 -33.52
CA HIS A 10 27.82 11.78 -33.33
C HIS A 10 28.03 12.13 -31.85
N SER A 11 29.16 11.71 -31.29
CA SER A 11 29.58 12.02 -29.93
C SER A 11 31.04 12.44 -29.92
N SER A 12 31.28 13.61 -29.32
CA SER A 12 32.60 14.12 -28.93
C SER A 12 33.16 13.28 -27.79
N ARG A 13 34.41 12.85 -27.96
CA ARG A 13 35.19 11.99 -27.06
C ARG A 13 35.56 12.74 -25.77
N CYS A 14 35.20 12.20 -24.61
CA CYS A 14 35.85 12.53 -23.34
C CYS A 14 36.64 11.30 -22.87
N GLU A 15 37.95 11.48 -22.69
CA GLU A 15 38.83 10.50 -22.06
C GLU A 15 38.79 10.68 -20.54
N TYR A 16 38.54 9.59 -19.80
CA TYR A 16 38.75 9.53 -18.36
C TYR A 16 40.01 8.69 -18.08
N LYS A 17 40.91 9.23 -17.26
CA LYS A 17 42.01 8.49 -16.64
C LYS A 17 41.49 7.76 -15.40
N THR A 18 41.88 6.51 -15.25
CA THR A 18 41.70 5.69 -14.04
C THR A 18 42.86 5.92 -13.07
N GLU A 19 42.55 6.27 -11.83
CA GLU A 19 43.44 6.13 -10.68
C GLU A 19 42.89 5.03 -9.77
N ASN A 20 43.72 4.02 -9.52
CA ASN A 20 43.47 2.95 -8.56
C ASN A 20 44.03 3.41 -7.21
N GLU A 21 43.18 3.56 -6.20
CA GLU A 21 43.60 3.52 -4.80
C GLU A 21 42.82 2.43 -4.07
N SER A 22 43.58 1.44 -3.61
CA SER A 22 43.17 0.39 -2.69
C SER A 22 43.11 0.95 -1.28
N ASN A 23 41.90 1.10 -0.73
CA ASN A 23 41.71 1.25 0.72
C ASN A 23 41.17 -0.06 1.28
N SER A 24 42.09 -0.93 1.68
CA SER A 24 41.82 -2.07 2.57
C SER A 24 41.81 -1.55 4.01
N GLY A 25 40.63 -1.39 4.59
CA GLY A 25 40.52 -0.89 5.96
C GLY A 25 39.09 -0.85 6.51
N ASP A 26 38.26 -1.86 6.23
CA ASP A 26 36.88 -1.90 6.75
C ASP A 26 36.34 -3.33 7.01
N GLU A 27 37.21 -4.31 7.31
CA GLU A 27 36.77 -5.70 7.51
C GLU A 27 36.73 -6.19 8.97
N GLU A 28 36.97 -5.34 9.97
CA GLU A 28 37.07 -5.79 11.37
C GLU A 28 36.13 -5.09 12.36
N ARG A 29 34.85 -4.95 11.97
CA ARG A 29 33.76 -4.64 12.91
C ARG A 29 32.48 -5.40 12.55
N SER A 30 32.55 -6.73 12.61
CA SER A 30 31.38 -7.61 12.54
C SER A 30 30.30 -7.12 13.52
N SER A 31 29.24 -6.56 12.93
CA SER A 31 28.28 -5.69 13.60
C SER A 31 27.41 -6.48 14.57
N LYS A 32 27.12 -5.87 15.73
CA LYS A 32 26.20 -6.35 16.78
C LYS A 32 24.84 -6.85 16.24
N TYR A 33 24.46 -6.47 15.03
CA TYR A 33 23.18 -6.78 14.38
C TYR A 33 23.40 -7.27 12.93
N SER A 34 24.31 -8.23 12.72
CA SER A 34 24.62 -8.77 11.39
C SER A 34 23.42 -9.35 10.64
N PHE A 35 22.39 -9.85 11.36
CA PHE A 35 21.16 -10.38 10.79
C PHE A 35 20.37 -9.36 9.94
N VAL A 36 20.60 -8.05 10.11
CA VAL A 36 19.94 -7.01 9.31
C VAL A 36 20.28 -7.13 7.82
N SER A 37 21.44 -7.69 7.48
CA SER A 37 21.81 -7.99 6.09
C SER A 37 20.88 -9.00 5.42
N ALA A 38 20.18 -9.83 6.22
CA ALA A 38 19.17 -10.77 5.74
C ALA A 38 17.77 -10.15 5.56
N LEU A 39 17.64 -8.81 5.67
CA LEU A 39 16.37 -8.13 5.40
C LEU A 39 15.97 -8.36 3.94
N CYS A 40 14.96 -9.18 3.75
CA CYS A 40 14.19 -9.34 2.53
C CYS A 40 12.85 -10.00 2.90
N MET A 41 11.91 -10.07 1.95
CA MET A 41 10.67 -10.81 2.15
C MET A 41 10.87 -12.28 1.77
N SER A 42 10.09 -13.19 2.37
CA SER A 42 10.16 -14.62 2.05
C SER A 42 9.92 -14.85 0.55
N GLY A 43 10.94 -15.36 -0.15
CA GLY A 43 10.92 -15.60 -1.59
C GLY A 43 10.04 -16.77 -2.04
N GLY A 44 10.02 -16.99 -3.35
CA GLY A 44 9.28 -18.07 -4.00
C GLY A 44 7.75 -17.88 -4.02
N GLU A 45 7.06 -18.97 -4.33
CA GLU A 45 5.59 -19.02 -4.53
C GLU A 45 4.90 -20.00 -3.56
N GLY A 46 5.62 -20.50 -2.55
CA GLY A 46 5.09 -21.46 -1.57
C GLY A 46 4.13 -20.82 -0.55
N ASP A 47 3.52 -21.65 0.29
CA ASP A 47 2.48 -21.24 1.25
C ASP A 47 2.94 -20.22 2.30
N ASN A 48 4.24 -20.12 2.58
CA ASN A 48 4.83 -19.14 3.50
C ASN A 48 5.53 -17.97 2.77
N SER A 49 5.47 -17.92 1.44
CA SER A 49 6.09 -16.85 0.66
C SER A 49 5.36 -15.52 0.82
N TYR A 50 6.05 -14.42 0.54
CA TYR A 50 5.44 -13.10 0.47
C TYR A 50 4.42 -13.01 -0.68
N SER A 51 4.68 -13.66 -1.80
CA SER A 51 3.78 -13.65 -2.96
C SER A 51 2.36 -14.15 -2.58
N THR A 52 2.26 -15.20 -1.77
CA THR A 52 0.98 -15.76 -1.30
C THR A 52 0.42 -15.06 -0.06
N ASN A 53 1.26 -14.38 0.73
CA ASN A 53 0.90 -13.72 1.98
C ASN A 53 1.17 -12.21 1.97
N SER A 54 0.69 -11.50 0.94
CA SER A 54 0.85 -10.03 0.84
C SER A 54 -0.45 -9.29 0.50
N LEU A 55 -1.59 -9.88 0.88
CA LEU A 55 -2.91 -9.31 0.63
C LEU A 55 -3.13 -7.98 1.38
N LEU A 56 -2.53 -7.81 2.55
CA LEU A 56 -2.61 -6.55 3.30
C LEU A 56 -1.97 -5.40 2.50
N GLN A 57 -0.76 -5.61 2.00
CA GLN A 57 -0.02 -4.64 1.18
C GLN A 57 -0.78 -4.36 -0.13
N ARG A 58 -1.41 -5.38 -0.72
CA ARG A 58 -2.32 -5.19 -1.87
C ARG A 58 -3.48 -4.24 -1.54
N ARG A 59 -4.11 -4.39 -0.37
CA ARG A 59 -5.20 -3.49 0.07
C ARG A 59 -4.69 -2.08 0.33
N ALA A 60 -3.47 -1.92 0.83
CA ALA A 60 -2.82 -0.62 1.00
C ALA A 60 -2.62 0.09 -0.35
N ILE A 61 -2.07 -0.61 -1.34
CA ILE A 61 -1.91 -0.09 -2.72
C ILE A 61 -3.27 0.32 -3.31
N ALA A 62 -4.29 -0.52 -3.16
CA ALA A 62 -5.63 -0.22 -3.66
C ALA A 62 -6.24 1.04 -3.03
N LYS A 63 -6.02 1.27 -1.73
CA LYS A 63 -6.50 2.46 -1.03
C LYS A 63 -5.72 3.72 -1.39
N ALA A 64 -4.41 3.61 -1.63
CA ALA A 64 -3.55 4.72 -2.07
C ALA A 64 -3.71 5.07 -3.57
N LYS A 65 -4.41 4.24 -4.34
CA LYS A 65 -4.67 4.46 -5.79
C LYS A 65 -5.19 5.86 -6.14
N PRO A 66 -6.14 6.49 -5.41
CA PRO A 66 -6.60 7.85 -5.74
C PRO A 66 -5.49 8.88 -5.70
N VAL A 67 -4.64 8.84 -4.66
CA VAL A 67 -3.48 9.72 -4.48
C VAL A 67 -2.48 9.51 -5.62
N LEU A 68 -2.20 8.25 -5.95
CA LEU A 68 -1.33 7.88 -7.07
C LEU A 68 -1.84 8.45 -8.41
N VAL A 69 -3.11 8.19 -8.75
CA VAL A 69 -3.72 8.64 -10.00
C VAL A 69 -3.71 10.17 -10.12
N LYS A 70 -4.05 10.88 -9.05
CA LYS A 70 -4.02 12.35 -9.02
C LYS A 70 -2.61 12.87 -9.31
N ASN A 71 -1.60 12.39 -8.58
CA ASN A 71 -0.21 12.84 -8.73
C ASN A 71 0.37 12.53 -10.12
N ILE A 72 -0.01 11.41 -10.74
CA ILE A 72 0.40 11.09 -12.12
C ILE A 72 -0.18 12.11 -13.10
N LYS A 73 -1.47 12.44 -13.00
CA LYS A 73 -2.10 13.40 -13.92
C LYS A 73 -1.46 14.78 -13.81
N GLU A 74 -1.21 15.25 -12.59
CA GLU A 74 -0.50 16.51 -12.35
C GLU A 74 0.92 16.47 -12.90
N LEU A 75 1.68 15.40 -12.64
CA LEU A 75 3.02 15.20 -13.22
C LEU A 75 3.01 15.30 -14.75
N MET A 76 2.06 14.65 -15.43
CA MET A 76 1.97 14.70 -16.89
C MET A 76 1.74 16.13 -17.42
N MET A 77 0.92 16.91 -16.71
CA MET A 77 0.67 18.31 -17.05
C MET A 77 1.90 19.18 -16.80
N ASP A 78 2.52 19.05 -15.63
CA ASP A 78 3.69 19.86 -15.22
C ASP A 78 4.92 19.61 -16.09
N LEU A 79 5.05 18.39 -16.62
CA LEU A 79 6.13 18.01 -17.53
C LEU A 79 5.78 18.21 -19.01
N ASN A 80 4.61 18.77 -19.32
CA ASN A 80 4.13 19.04 -20.67
C ASN A 80 4.17 17.79 -21.58
N PHE A 81 3.61 16.68 -21.08
CA PHE A 81 3.49 15.40 -21.81
C PHE A 81 4.82 14.95 -22.43
N PRO A 82 5.80 14.56 -21.60
CA PRO A 82 7.12 14.18 -22.08
C PRO A 82 7.01 12.92 -22.97
N LYS A 83 7.97 12.74 -23.88
CA LYS A 83 8.04 11.54 -24.74
C LYS A 83 8.59 10.31 -24.04
N TYR A 84 9.23 10.51 -22.88
CA TYR A 84 9.87 9.48 -22.08
C TYR A 84 9.59 9.73 -20.60
N ILE A 85 9.28 8.66 -19.87
CA ILE A 85 9.08 8.70 -18.43
C ILE A 85 9.80 7.51 -17.80
N LYS A 86 10.59 7.79 -16.76
CA LYS A 86 11.16 6.76 -15.88
C LYS A 86 10.42 6.73 -14.56
N VAL A 87 9.93 5.56 -14.19
CA VAL A 87 9.21 5.27 -12.96
C VAL A 87 10.00 4.26 -12.15
N ALA A 88 10.13 4.46 -10.84
CA ALA A 88 10.73 3.48 -9.94
C ALA A 88 9.73 3.04 -8.86
N ASP A 89 9.64 1.73 -8.62
CA ASP A 89 9.01 1.17 -7.41
C ASP A 89 10.11 0.74 -6.44
N LEU A 90 10.25 1.45 -5.32
CA LEU A 90 11.30 1.25 -4.34
C LEU A 90 10.80 0.36 -3.20
N GLY A 91 11.36 -0.84 -3.08
CA GLY A 91 10.88 -1.90 -2.19
C GLY A 91 9.82 -2.79 -2.86
N CYS A 92 10.13 -3.31 -4.05
CA CYS A 92 9.18 -4.06 -4.88
C CYS A 92 8.87 -5.48 -4.37
N SER A 93 9.73 -6.05 -3.53
CA SER A 93 9.67 -7.43 -3.02
C SER A 93 9.66 -8.48 -4.14
N SER A 94 9.15 -9.68 -3.84
CA SER A 94 9.10 -10.88 -4.68
C SER A 94 7.69 -11.25 -5.16
N GLY A 95 6.69 -10.41 -4.90
CA GLY A 95 5.27 -10.69 -5.14
C GLY A 95 4.62 -9.88 -6.28
N GLN A 96 3.38 -10.22 -6.62
CA GLN A 96 2.63 -9.54 -7.71
C GLN A 96 2.23 -8.09 -7.40
N ASN A 97 2.40 -7.62 -6.17
CA ASN A 97 1.92 -6.31 -5.73
C ASN A 97 2.60 -5.15 -6.47
N THR A 98 3.89 -5.25 -6.78
CA THR A 98 4.62 -4.25 -7.58
C THR A 98 3.97 -4.04 -8.95
N PHE A 99 3.52 -5.12 -9.58
CA PHE A 99 2.86 -5.07 -10.90
C PHE A 99 1.47 -4.45 -10.85
N LEU A 100 0.78 -4.45 -9.70
CA LEU A 100 -0.48 -3.73 -9.55
C LEU A 100 -0.26 -2.22 -9.59
N ALA A 101 0.73 -1.74 -8.82
CA ALA A 101 1.09 -0.33 -8.82
C ALA A 101 1.60 0.10 -10.20
N MET A 102 2.49 -0.68 -10.81
CA MET A 102 3.02 -0.39 -12.15
C MET A 102 1.94 -0.41 -13.24
N SER A 103 1.00 -1.36 -13.22
CA SER A 103 -0.14 -1.37 -14.15
C SER A 103 -0.99 -0.12 -13.98
N GLU A 104 -1.27 0.30 -12.74
CA GLU A 104 -2.04 1.52 -12.49
C GLU A 104 -1.32 2.76 -13.03
N ILE A 105 0.00 2.85 -12.83
CA ILE A 105 0.82 3.95 -13.31
C ILE A 105 0.77 4.02 -14.84
N ILE A 106 1.09 2.91 -15.51
CA ILE A 106 1.11 2.81 -16.96
C ILE A 106 -0.27 3.15 -17.54
N ASN A 107 -1.34 2.54 -17.03
CA ASN A 107 -2.67 2.76 -17.54
C ASN A 107 -3.13 4.20 -17.34
N THR A 108 -2.82 4.81 -16.19
CA THR A 108 -3.16 6.21 -15.93
C THR A 108 -2.46 7.14 -16.91
N ILE A 109 -1.16 6.97 -17.14
CA ILE A 109 -0.41 7.78 -18.10
C ILE A 109 -1.01 7.65 -19.50
N ASN A 110 -1.26 6.42 -19.95
CA ASN A 110 -1.78 6.15 -21.30
C ASN A 110 -3.18 6.74 -21.52
N VAL A 111 -4.11 6.48 -20.60
CA VAL A 111 -5.49 7.00 -20.69
C VAL A 111 -5.48 8.52 -20.61
N PHE A 112 -4.66 9.10 -19.74
CA PHE A 112 -4.58 10.55 -19.61
C PHE A 112 -4.02 11.21 -20.88
N CYS A 113 -2.97 10.65 -21.48
CA CYS A 113 -2.44 11.13 -22.77
C CYS A 113 -3.51 11.08 -23.87
N GLN A 114 -4.25 9.97 -23.97
CA GLN A 114 -5.32 9.80 -24.96
C GLN A 114 -6.42 10.86 -24.80
N ASN A 115 -6.85 11.13 -23.56
CA ASN A 115 -7.87 12.14 -23.28
C ASN A 115 -7.43 13.57 -23.65
N TRP A 116 -6.12 13.82 -23.69
CA TRP A 116 -5.54 15.10 -24.10
C TRP A 116 -5.05 15.13 -25.55
N ASN A 117 -5.39 14.10 -26.35
CA ASN A 117 -4.91 13.91 -27.72
C ASN A 117 -3.36 13.92 -27.84
N GLN A 118 -2.68 13.46 -26.80
CA GLN A 118 -1.23 13.33 -26.75
C GLN A 118 -0.80 11.89 -27.04
N THR A 119 0.42 11.75 -27.57
CA THR A 119 1.03 10.43 -27.79
C THR A 119 1.57 9.92 -26.46
N PRO A 120 1.23 8.68 -26.03
CA PRO A 120 1.81 8.11 -24.82
C PRO A 120 3.35 8.04 -24.87
N PRO A 121 4.06 8.32 -23.76
CA PRO A 121 5.50 8.19 -23.69
C PRO A 121 5.99 6.74 -23.76
N GLU A 122 7.29 6.58 -24.03
CA GLU A 122 8.00 5.38 -23.60
C GLU A 122 8.16 5.37 -22.08
N ILE A 123 7.80 4.26 -21.44
CA ILE A 123 7.81 4.14 -19.97
C ILE A 123 8.90 3.15 -19.54
N ASP A 124 9.92 3.62 -18.83
CA ASP A 124 10.93 2.78 -18.19
C ASP A 124 10.55 2.51 -16.73
N CYS A 125 10.11 1.28 -16.45
CA CYS A 125 9.70 0.82 -15.13
C CYS A 125 10.84 0.09 -14.42
N CYS A 126 11.38 0.72 -13.38
CA CYS A 126 12.46 0.18 -12.56
C CYS A 126 11.91 -0.44 -11.27
N LEU A 127 12.19 -1.72 -11.03
CA LEU A 127 11.82 -2.45 -9.82
C LEU A 127 13.04 -2.50 -8.91
N ASN A 128 13.02 -1.77 -7.79
CA ASN A 128 14.12 -1.75 -6.83
C ASN A 128 13.79 -2.55 -5.57
N ASP A 129 14.77 -3.30 -5.09
CA ASP A 129 14.78 -3.90 -3.77
C ASP A 129 16.24 -4.17 -3.33
N LEU A 130 16.43 -4.66 -2.11
CA LEU A 130 17.74 -5.08 -1.62
C LEU A 130 18.31 -6.25 -2.45
N PRO A 131 19.64 -6.41 -2.53
CA PRO A 131 20.27 -7.47 -3.33
C PRO A 131 19.81 -8.90 -2.99
N ASN A 132 19.40 -9.13 -1.73
CA ASN A 132 18.94 -10.44 -1.25
C ASN A 132 17.47 -10.72 -1.59
N ASN A 133 16.77 -9.81 -2.27
CA ASN A 133 15.40 -10.04 -2.74
C ASN A 133 15.37 -11.08 -3.87
N ASP A 134 14.26 -11.82 -3.93
CA ASP A 134 14.03 -12.83 -4.97
C ASP A 134 13.50 -12.20 -6.27
N PHE A 135 14.39 -11.49 -6.98
CA PHE A 135 14.09 -10.91 -8.30
C PHE A 135 13.72 -11.97 -9.34
N ASN A 136 14.21 -13.20 -9.20
CA ASN A 136 13.88 -14.29 -10.12
C ASN A 136 12.38 -14.60 -10.10
N THR A 137 11.78 -14.68 -8.90
CA THR A 137 10.33 -14.85 -8.77
C THR A 137 9.58 -13.63 -9.30
N THR A 138 10.03 -12.40 -9.03
CA THR A 138 9.42 -11.19 -9.59
C THR A 138 9.42 -11.20 -11.12
N PHE A 139 10.53 -11.59 -11.75
CA PHE A 139 10.67 -11.60 -13.21
C PHE A 139 9.82 -12.67 -13.90
N LYS A 140 9.50 -13.78 -13.23
CA LYS A 140 8.53 -14.77 -13.75
C LYS A 140 7.15 -14.15 -13.97
N PHE A 141 6.75 -13.16 -13.18
CA PHE A 141 5.45 -12.50 -13.34
C PHE A 141 5.40 -11.45 -14.46
N ILE A 142 6.53 -11.07 -15.07
CA ILE A 142 6.58 -10.07 -16.15
C ILE A 142 5.71 -10.50 -17.34
N HIS A 143 5.67 -11.79 -17.68
CA HIS A 143 4.83 -12.27 -18.79
C HIS A 143 3.34 -11.98 -18.54
N SER A 144 2.82 -12.39 -17.38
CA SER A 144 1.43 -12.13 -16.99
C SER A 144 1.13 -10.64 -16.86
N PHE A 145 2.10 -9.86 -16.38
CA PHE A 145 2.01 -8.41 -16.34
C PHE A 145 1.87 -7.81 -17.75
N LYS A 146 2.64 -8.32 -18.73
CA LYS A 146 2.54 -7.87 -20.11
C LYS A 146 1.19 -8.18 -20.75
N GLU A 147 0.68 -9.38 -20.52
CA GLU A 147 -0.65 -9.80 -21.00
C GLU A 147 -1.76 -8.91 -20.44
N LYS A 148 -1.73 -8.58 -19.14
CA LYS A 148 -2.74 -7.71 -18.52
C LYS A 148 -2.73 -6.28 -19.06
N ASN A 149 -1.62 -5.83 -19.62
CA ASN A 149 -1.47 -4.51 -20.23
C ASN A 149 -1.46 -4.56 -21.76
N LEU A 150 -1.99 -5.61 -22.40
CA LEU A 150 -2.09 -5.71 -23.87
C LEU A 150 -2.89 -4.56 -24.52
N THR A 151 -3.77 -3.91 -23.76
CA THR A 151 -4.55 -2.74 -24.21
C THR A 151 -3.76 -1.43 -24.13
N CYS A 152 -2.55 -1.46 -23.56
CA CYS A 152 -1.66 -0.32 -23.47
C CYS A 152 -1.09 0.01 -24.87
N LYS A 153 -1.30 1.25 -25.33
CA LYS A 153 -0.84 1.70 -26.65
C LYS A 153 0.63 2.17 -26.65
N GLY A 154 1.18 2.53 -25.49
CA GLY A 154 2.56 3.01 -25.35
C GLY A 154 3.54 1.89 -24.99
N PRO A 155 4.80 1.93 -25.48
CA PRO A 155 5.80 0.95 -25.11
C PRO A 155 6.25 1.15 -23.65
N TYR A 156 6.48 0.05 -22.95
CA TYR A 156 7.06 0.08 -21.61
C TYR A 156 8.10 -1.03 -21.43
N PHE A 157 9.08 -0.75 -20.59
CA PHE A 157 10.24 -1.60 -20.33
C PHE A 157 10.32 -1.86 -18.83
N VAL A 158 10.73 -3.06 -18.44
CA VAL A 158 10.86 -3.43 -17.02
C VAL A 158 12.31 -3.81 -16.75
N SER A 159 12.90 -3.22 -15.72
CA SER A 159 14.26 -3.51 -15.25
C SER A 159 14.28 -3.75 -13.74
N GLY A 160 15.25 -4.52 -13.26
CA GLY A 160 15.52 -4.67 -11.82
C GLY A 160 16.72 -3.83 -11.40
N VAL A 161 16.63 -3.20 -10.23
CA VAL A 161 17.67 -2.34 -9.67
C VAL A 161 17.99 -2.82 -8.25
N PRO A 162 18.95 -3.76 -8.07
CA PRO A 162 19.32 -4.25 -6.75
C PRO A 162 20.12 -3.18 -6.00
N GLY A 163 19.70 -2.85 -4.78
CA GLY A 163 20.41 -1.89 -3.92
C GLY A 163 19.51 -1.26 -2.87
N SER A 164 20.11 -0.74 -1.81
CA SER A 164 19.35 0.01 -0.81
C SER A 164 18.90 1.36 -1.36
N PHE A 165 17.62 1.67 -1.25
CA PHE A 165 17.11 3.03 -1.43
C PHE A 165 17.64 4.07 -0.42
N TYR A 166 18.46 3.68 0.57
CA TYR A 166 19.28 4.61 1.36
C TYR A 166 20.65 4.88 0.72
N SER A 167 20.82 4.49 -0.53
CA SER A 167 21.97 4.80 -1.39
C SER A 167 21.49 5.36 -2.75
N ARG A 168 22.42 5.88 -3.56
CA ARG A 168 22.13 6.30 -4.93
C ARG A 168 21.84 5.05 -5.78
N LEU A 169 20.71 5.04 -6.45
CA LEU A 169 20.24 3.96 -7.32
C LEU A 169 20.19 4.38 -8.79
N PHE A 170 19.99 5.68 -9.05
CA PHE A 170 19.76 6.20 -10.39
C PHE A 170 20.70 7.36 -10.75
N PRO A 171 20.94 7.60 -12.05
CA PRO A 171 21.60 8.81 -12.52
C PRO A 171 20.85 10.07 -12.09
N ARG A 172 21.58 11.19 -11.98
CA ARG A 172 20.97 12.48 -11.63
C ARG A 172 19.91 12.88 -12.65
N LYS A 173 18.80 13.45 -12.18
CA LYS A 173 17.71 13.97 -13.01
C LYS A 173 17.20 12.98 -14.07
N SER A 174 17.06 11.71 -13.68
CA SER A 174 16.58 10.65 -14.58
C SER A 174 15.21 10.10 -14.19
N LEU A 175 14.80 10.24 -12.93
CA LEU A 175 13.50 9.76 -12.43
C LEU A 175 12.40 10.81 -12.53
N HIS A 176 11.22 10.40 -12.95
CA HIS A 176 10.04 11.27 -13.08
C HIS A 176 9.01 10.99 -11.99
N LEU A 177 8.83 9.72 -11.66
CA LEU A 177 7.92 9.26 -10.62
C LEU A 177 8.60 8.17 -9.78
N VAL A 178 8.47 8.29 -8.46
CA VAL A 178 8.84 7.23 -7.52
C VAL A 178 7.59 6.81 -6.77
N HIS A 179 7.32 5.51 -6.80
CA HIS A 179 6.36 4.85 -5.95
C HIS A 179 7.12 4.04 -4.88
N SER A 180 6.61 4.00 -3.65
CA SER A 180 7.08 3.05 -2.64
C SER A 180 5.93 2.69 -1.72
N SER A 181 5.66 1.39 -1.60
CA SER A 181 4.64 0.88 -0.69
C SER A 181 5.25 -0.10 0.30
N TYR A 182 5.09 0.19 1.59
CA TYR A 182 5.54 -0.64 2.71
C TYR A 182 7.06 -0.92 2.74
N GLY A 183 7.87 -0.04 2.15
CA GLY A 183 9.34 -0.12 2.23
C GLY A 183 9.96 0.77 3.32
N LEU A 184 9.48 2.01 3.48
CA LEU A 184 10.20 3.07 4.21
C LEU A 184 10.16 2.99 5.74
N HIS A 185 9.35 2.10 6.31
CA HIS A 185 9.37 1.84 7.76
C HIS A 185 10.52 0.93 8.18
N TRP A 186 11.21 0.29 7.22
CA TRP A 186 12.41 -0.51 7.49
C TRP A 186 13.63 0.39 7.57
N LEU A 187 14.31 0.36 8.71
CA LEU A 187 15.51 1.15 8.97
C LEU A 187 16.73 0.55 8.28
N SER A 188 17.71 1.39 7.96
CA SER A 188 18.99 0.95 7.38
C SER A 188 19.80 0.06 8.34
N LYS A 189 19.60 0.26 9.65
CA LYS A 189 20.19 -0.56 10.71
C LYS A 189 19.36 -0.46 11.99
N VAL A 190 19.56 -1.42 12.91
CA VAL A 190 19.08 -1.30 14.30
C VAL A 190 19.78 -0.10 14.96
N PRO A 191 19.05 0.75 15.69
CA PRO A 191 19.66 1.88 16.41
C PRO A 191 20.76 1.45 17.38
N GLU A 192 21.83 2.25 17.44
CA GLU A 192 22.90 2.06 18.42
C GLU A 192 22.49 2.55 19.81
N GLY A 193 23.17 2.07 20.85
CA GLY A 193 22.92 2.51 22.22
C GLY A 193 21.62 2.00 22.85
N LEU A 194 20.94 1.03 22.23
CA LEU A 194 19.78 0.38 22.84
C LEU A 194 20.20 -0.44 24.07
N GLU A 195 19.65 -0.08 25.22
CA GLU A 195 19.69 -0.90 26.43
C GLU A 195 18.96 -2.22 26.20
N LYS A 196 19.42 -3.30 26.85
CA LYS A 196 18.78 -4.63 26.77
C LYS A 196 17.31 -4.50 27.19
N ASN A 197 16.42 -4.61 26.21
CA ASN A 197 14.99 -4.54 26.46
C ASN A 197 14.57 -5.88 27.09
N LYS A 198 13.78 -5.86 28.15
CA LYS A 198 13.38 -7.07 28.90
C LYS A 198 12.45 -7.92 28.03
N MET A 199 13.00 -8.81 27.20
CA MET A 199 12.26 -9.76 26.37
C MET A 199 11.36 -9.13 25.30
N SER A 200 11.73 -7.96 24.77
CA SER A 200 10.99 -7.30 23.68
C SER A 200 11.88 -7.05 22.49
N VAL A 201 11.39 -7.39 21.30
CA VAL A 201 12.11 -7.22 20.03
C VAL A 201 11.95 -5.82 19.44
N TYR A 202 11.10 -4.98 20.04
CA TYR A 202 10.85 -3.61 19.59
C TYR A 202 10.54 -2.70 20.78
N ILE A 203 10.42 -1.38 20.56
CA ILE A 203 10.02 -0.43 21.60
C ILE A 203 8.57 -0.68 22.04
N THR A 204 8.34 -0.49 23.34
CA THR A 204 7.06 -0.71 24.02
C THR A 204 6.82 0.39 25.05
N ASP A 205 5.63 0.40 25.63
CA ASP A 205 5.23 1.27 26.74
C ASP A 205 6.13 1.13 27.99
N LEU A 206 6.87 0.02 28.11
CA LEU A 206 7.82 -0.24 29.20
C LEU A 206 9.27 0.14 28.85
N SER A 207 9.52 0.57 27.61
CA SER A 207 10.87 0.92 27.16
C SER A 207 11.28 2.31 27.67
N PRO A 208 12.56 2.55 27.95
CA PRO A 208 13.01 3.88 28.33
C PRO A 208 12.85 4.86 27.16
N LEU A 209 12.59 6.13 27.46
CA LEU A 209 12.44 7.18 26.45
C LEU A 209 13.69 7.34 25.57
N SER A 210 14.87 6.98 26.09
CA SER A 210 16.13 6.92 25.33
C SER A 210 16.06 5.95 24.15
N ALA A 211 15.39 4.81 24.29
CA ALA A 211 15.22 3.84 23.22
C ALA A 211 14.35 4.41 22.09
N TYR A 212 13.23 5.04 22.43
CA TYR A 212 12.40 5.76 21.44
C TYR A 212 13.20 6.83 20.70
N LYS A 213 13.95 7.68 21.42
CA LYS A 213 14.79 8.72 20.80
C LYS A 213 15.85 8.12 19.86
N ALA A 214 16.40 6.95 20.19
CA ALA A 214 17.36 6.27 19.32
C ALA A 214 16.71 5.78 18.01
N TYR A 215 15.52 5.19 18.09
CA TYR A 215 14.74 4.79 16.90
C TYR A 215 14.34 5.99 16.05
N LEU A 216 13.79 7.03 16.67
CA LEU A 216 13.42 8.26 15.97
C LEU A 216 14.63 8.90 15.27
N LYS A 217 15.78 9.01 15.96
CA LYS A 217 17.01 9.55 15.37
C LYS A 217 17.50 8.73 14.18
N GLN A 218 17.41 7.40 14.27
CA GLN A 218 17.79 6.50 13.19
C GLN A 218 16.84 6.67 11.98
N PHE A 219 15.52 6.73 12.23
CA PHE A 219 14.52 7.01 11.19
C PHE A 219 14.71 8.38 10.54
N GLN A 220 14.92 9.44 11.32
CA GLN A 220 15.21 10.79 10.81
C GLN A 220 16.41 10.76 9.86
N ARG A 221 17.50 10.12 10.28
CA ARG A 221 18.70 9.98 9.45
C ARG A 221 18.42 9.25 8.14
N ASP A 222 17.73 8.12 8.22
CA ASP A 222 17.43 7.27 7.06
C ASP A 222 16.47 7.97 6.09
N PHE A 223 15.39 8.56 6.60
CA PHE A 223 14.39 9.22 5.77
C PHE A 223 14.91 10.53 5.17
N THR A 224 15.67 11.35 5.90
CA THR A 224 16.38 12.50 5.33
C THR A 224 17.37 12.07 4.24
N THR A 225 18.10 10.98 4.45
CA THR A 225 19.04 10.44 3.45
C THR A 225 18.28 9.99 2.21
N PHE A 226 17.16 9.27 2.39
CA PHE A 226 16.28 8.89 1.29
C PHE A 226 15.84 10.10 0.47
N LEU A 227 15.27 11.13 1.12
CA LEU A 227 14.80 12.34 0.43
C LEU A 227 15.93 13.04 -0.34
N LYS A 228 17.09 13.27 0.28
CA LYS A 228 18.25 13.89 -0.39
C LYS A 228 18.70 13.13 -1.64
N LEU A 229 18.76 11.80 -1.55
CA LEU A 229 19.19 10.97 -2.67
C LEU A 229 18.13 10.95 -3.79
N ARG A 230 16.84 10.92 -3.43
CA ARG A 230 15.76 11.00 -4.40
C ARG A 230 15.70 12.36 -5.09
N SER A 231 15.96 13.46 -4.38
CA SER A 231 15.96 14.79 -4.98
C SER A 231 17.08 14.98 -6.00
N GLU A 232 18.25 14.36 -5.78
CA GLU A 232 19.32 14.34 -6.79
C GLU A 232 18.96 13.52 -8.05
N GLU A 233 18.22 12.43 -7.88
CA GLU A 233 17.87 11.50 -8.94
C GLU A 233 16.67 11.95 -9.78
N MET A 234 15.79 12.75 -9.20
CA MET A 234 14.56 13.18 -9.82
C MET A 234 14.74 14.42 -10.71
N VAL A 235 13.93 14.48 -11.77
CA VAL A 235 13.75 15.70 -12.57
C VAL A 235 13.01 16.76 -11.76
N SER A 236 13.14 18.03 -12.15
CA SER A 236 12.30 19.09 -11.61
C SER A 236 10.82 18.76 -11.84
N ASN A 237 9.97 19.01 -10.83
CA ASN A 237 8.55 18.64 -10.81
C ASN A 237 8.24 17.13 -10.82
N GLY A 238 9.25 16.27 -10.61
CA GLY A 238 9.01 14.85 -10.37
C GLY A 238 8.20 14.60 -9.09
N ARG A 239 7.52 13.46 -9.00
CA ARG A 239 6.62 13.13 -7.87
C ARG A 239 7.10 11.92 -7.05
N LEU A 240 6.97 12.01 -5.74
CA LEU A 240 7.10 10.89 -4.80
C LEU A 240 5.70 10.50 -4.32
N VAL A 241 5.33 9.23 -4.45
CA VAL A 241 4.10 8.67 -3.87
C VAL A 241 4.50 7.56 -2.91
N LEU A 242 4.40 7.85 -1.62
CA LEU A 242 4.92 7.00 -0.56
C LEU A 242 3.77 6.50 0.33
N THR A 243 3.76 5.21 0.64
CA THR A 243 2.79 4.59 1.56
C THR A 243 3.54 3.66 2.49
N PHE A 244 3.51 3.87 3.80
CA PHE A 244 4.18 2.99 4.76
C PHE A 244 3.48 3.04 6.12
N ILE A 245 3.83 2.10 6.99
CA ILE A 245 3.24 1.98 8.32
C ILE A 245 3.65 3.20 9.14
N GLY A 246 2.67 3.91 9.67
CA GLY A 246 2.83 4.97 10.65
C GLY A 246 2.03 4.66 11.90
N ARG A 247 2.08 5.59 12.85
CA ARG A 247 1.29 5.55 14.08
C ARG A 247 0.43 6.81 14.20
N ASN A 248 -0.79 6.64 14.68
CA ASN A 248 -1.60 7.78 15.11
C ASN A 248 -0.90 8.49 16.26
N ASN A 249 -0.98 9.82 16.27
CA ASN A 249 -0.32 10.62 17.29
C ASN A 249 -1.08 10.50 18.62
N MET A 250 -0.67 9.54 19.45
CA MET A 250 -1.10 9.43 20.84
C MET A 250 -0.16 10.24 21.73
N ASP A 251 -0.65 10.79 22.84
CA ASP A 251 0.14 11.56 23.81
C ASP A 251 1.43 10.83 24.27
N ASN A 252 1.45 9.50 24.16
CA ASN A 252 2.61 8.68 24.43
C ASN A 252 3.20 8.06 23.13
N PRO A 253 4.39 8.47 22.68
CA PRO A 253 5.01 7.92 21.47
C PRO A 253 5.49 6.46 21.62
N LEU A 254 5.63 5.97 22.86
CA LEU A 254 5.93 4.57 23.17
C LEU A 254 4.68 3.68 23.19
N HIS A 255 3.48 4.25 23.12
CA HIS A 255 2.25 3.48 23.16
C HIS A 255 2.19 2.53 21.96
N ARG A 256 2.12 1.22 22.24
CA ARG A 256 1.78 0.19 21.28
C ARG A 256 0.68 -0.66 21.90
N ASP A 257 -0.43 -0.77 21.20
CA ASP A 257 -1.55 -1.57 21.66
C ASP A 257 -1.14 -3.03 21.87
N CYS A 258 -1.94 -3.79 22.60
CA CYS A 258 -1.68 -5.20 22.86
C CYS A 258 -1.69 -6.07 21.58
N CYS A 259 -2.26 -5.57 20.49
CA CYS A 259 -2.40 -6.27 19.21
C CYS A 259 -1.21 -5.99 18.27
N HIS A 260 -0.31 -5.08 18.64
CA HIS A 260 0.83 -4.72 17.83
C HIS A 260 1.70 -5.95 17.54
N PHE A 261 1.96 -6.19 16.25
CA PHE A 261 2.60 -7.41 15.76
C PHE A 261 3.98 -7.66 16.41
N TRP A 262 4.80 -6.63 16.65
CA TRP A 262 6.07 -6.83 17.37
C TRP A 262 5.91 -7.13 18.87
N LYS A 263 4.81 -6.71 19.50
CA LYS A 263 4.48 -7.06 20.89
C LYS A 263 4.01 -8.51 20.99
N LEU A 264 3.17 -8.95 20.05
CA LEU A 264 2.77 -10.35 19.92
C LEU A 264 3.96 -11.27 19.60
N LEU A 265 4.86 -10.84 18.72
CA LEU A 265 6.10 -11.59 18.41
C LEU A 265 7.00 -11.75 19.64
N SER A 266 7.18 -10.67 20.40
CA SER A 266 7.92 -10.69 21.66
C SER A 266 7.32 -11.67 22.66
N LYS A 267 5.98 -11.67 22.81
CA LYS A 267 5.26 -12.61 23.67
C LYS A 267 5.47 -14.06 23.22
N SER A 268 5.39 -14.34 21.93
CA SER A 268 5.62 -15.68 21.39
C SER A 268 7.05 -16.16 21.58
N LEU A 269 8.05 -15.28 21.48
CA LEU A 269 9.44 -15.59 21.79
C LEU A 269 9.64 -15.86 23.29
N HIS A 270 8.99 -15.09 24.17
CA HIS A 270 9.05 -15.32 25.61
C HIS A 270 8.53 -16.71 26.00
N ASP A 271 7.42 -17.15 25.40
CA ASP A 271 6.93 -18.52 25.62
C ASP A 271 7.96 -19.58 25.20
N LEU A 272 8.68 -19.38 24.10
CA LEU A 272 9.75 -20.29 23.68
C LEU A 272 10.95 -20.28 24.63
N VAL A 273 11.18 -19.17 25.33
CA VAL A 273 12.17 -19.10 26.41
C VAL A 273 11.73 -19.91 27.62
N ILE A 274 10.48 -19.77 28.04
CA ILE A 274 9.91 -20.56 29.16
C ILE A 274 9.98 -22.06 28.86
N GLU A 275 9.68 -22.44 27.62
CA GLU A 275 9.74 -23.83 27.16
C GLU A 275 11.17 -24.36 26.90
N GLY A 276 12.20 -23.51 27.03
CA GLY A 276 13.60 -23.92 26.86
C GLY A 276 14.07 -24.07 25.41
N PHE A 277 13.28 -23.64 24.41
CA PHE A 277 13.67 -23.70 22.99
C PHE A 277 14.62 -22.57 22.57
N VAL A 278 14.61 -21.44 23.29
CA VAL A 278 15.45 -20.27 23.01
C VAL A 278 15.99 -19.71 24.33
N SER A 279 17.26 -19.30 24.36
CA SER A 279 17.81 -18.59 25.52
C SER A 279 17.31 -17.15 25.59
N ALA A 280 17.01 -16.65 26.80
CA ALA A 280 16.63 -15.26 27.04
C ALA A 280 17.63 -14.23 26.47
N SER A 281 18.94 -14.52 26.56
CA SER A 281 20.01 -13.66 26.00
C SER A 281 19.90 -13.48 24.49
N LYS A 282 19.48 -14.51 23.76
CA LYS A 282 19.29 -14.48 22.32
C LYS A 282 18.09 -13.63 21.92
N VAL A 283 17.01 -13.66 22.70
CA VAL A 283 15.86 -12.74 22.49
C VAL A 283 16.26 -11.31 22.81
N ASN A 284 16.93 -11.07 23.93
CA ASN A 284 17.36 -9.72 24.36
C ASN A 284 18.43 -9.07 23.46
N SER A 285 19.00 -9.79 22.50
CA SER A 285 19.95 -9.26 21.51
C SER A 285 19.31 -8.99 20.14
N PHE A 286 18.04 -9.37 19.95
CA PHE A 286 17.32 -9.17 18.71
C PHE A 286 16.43 -7.93 18.79
N TYR A 287 16.60 -7.02 17.83
CA TYR A 287 15.80 -5.81 17.70
C TYR A 287 15.36 -5.65 16.26
N MET A 288 14.10 -5.29 16.06
CA MET A 288 13.56 -5.09 14.72
C MET A 288 14.09 -3.76 14.15
N PRO A 289 14.72 -3.74 12.96
CA PRO A 289 15.11 -2.51 12.27
C PRO A 289 13.87 -1.86 11.64
N PHE A 290 12.93 -1.44 12.46
CA PHE A 290 11.62 -0.96 12.07
C PHE A 290 11.31 0.34 12.81
N TYR A 291 10.62 1.28 12.17
CA TYR A 291 10.03 2.43 12.83
C TYR A 291 8.71 2.84 12.16
N ASP A 292 7.70 3.05 12.99
CA ASP A 292 6.38 3.57 12.63
C ASP A 292 6.28 5.04 13.05
N PRO A 293 6.56 6.00 12.15
CA PRO A 293 6.56 7.42 12.50
C PRO A 293 5.15 8.00 12.64
N SER A 294 5.03 9.10 13.38
CA SER A 294 3.81 9.92 13.37
C SER A 294 3.80 10.89 12.18
N LYS A 295 2.62 11.43 11.88
CA LYS A 295 2.43 12.46 10.86
C LYS A 295 3.30 13.69 11.09
N GLU A 296 3.43 14.10 12.34
CA GLU A 296 4.18 15.28 12.76
C GLU A 296 5.68 15.08 12.56
N GLU A 297 6.20 13.91 12.94
CA GLU A 297 7.60 13.54 12.69
C GLU A 297 7.92 13.56 11.20
N LEU A 298 7.01 13.06 10.36
CA LEU A 298 7.19 13.10 8.90
C LEU A 298 7.19 14.53 8.35
N LYS A 299 6.24 15.36 8.77
CA LYS A 299 6.18 16.77 8.34
C LYS A 299 7.43 17.53 8.74
N GLU A 300 7.92 17.31 9.96
CA GLU A 300 9.14 17.92 10.45
C GLU A 300 10.35 17.52 9.59
N ILE A 301 10.54 16.22 9.33
CA ILE A 301 11.68 15.74 8.53
C ILE A 301 11.64 16.30 7.11
N VAL A 302 10.49 16.27 6.44
CA VAL A 302 10.34 16.78 5.07
C VAL A 302 10.57 18.29 5.04
N GLY A 303 10.04 19.03 6.03
CA GLY A 303 10.23 20.47 6.16
C GLY A 303 11.69 20.87 6.41
N ILE A 304 12.44 20.10 7.21
CA ILE A 304 13.87 20.34 7.49
C ILE A 304 14.74 19.99 6.28
N GLU A 305 14.45 18.89 5.59
CA GLU A 305 15.24 18.48 4.43
C GLU A 305 15.04 19.41 3.22
N GLY A 306 13.79 19.79 2.94
CA GLY A 306 13.44 20.91 2.08
C GLY A 306 13.49 20.67 0.57
N SER A 307 13.84 19.47 0.09
CA SER A 307 13.87 19.18 -1.35
C SER A 307 12.48 18.88 -1.94
N PHE A 308 11.51 18.51 -1.10
CA PHE A 308 10.16 18.12 -1.52
C PHE A 308 9.08 18.90 -0.76
N GLU A 309 7.99 19.21 -1.45
CA GLU A 309 6.78 19.79 -0.87
C GLU A 309 5.71 18.71 -0.69
N ILE A 310 5.09 18.64 0.50
CA ILE A 310 3.97 17.73 0.75
C ILE A 310 2.70 18.32 0.14
N LYS A 311 2.16 17.70 -0.91
CA LYS A 311 0.87 18.08 -1.52
C LYS A 311 -0.32 17.40 -0.87
N ASP A 312 -0.23 16.08 -0.67
CA ASP A 312 -1.28 15.26 -0.06
C ASP A 312 -0.66 14.41 1.07
N LEU A 313 -1.34 14.33 2.22
CA LEU A 313 -0.94 13.48 3.34
C LEU A 313 -2.18 12.94 4.05
N GLU A 314 -2.44 11.66 3.80
CA GLU A 314 -3.61 10.94 4.32
C GLU A 314 -3.17 9.83 5.27
N GLU A 315 -3.96 9.63 6.33
CA GLU A 315 -3.79 8.53 7.28
C GLU A 315 -4.93 7.53 7.10
N HIS A 316 -4.59 6.25 7.14
CA HIS A 316 -5.53 5.18 6.92
C HIS A 316 -5.32 4.10 7.98
N GLU A 317 -6.32 3.91 8.83
CA GLU A 317 -6.32 2.80 9.76
C GLU A 317 -6.55 1.49 9.01
N TYR A 318 -5.74 0.48 9.35
CA TYR A 318 -5.85 -0.88 8.88
C TYR A 318 -6.00 -1.81 10.07
N ASP A 319 -7.13 -2.49 10.12
CA ASP A 319 -7.28 -3.61 11.04
C ASP A 319 -6.57 -4.84 10.46
N LEU A 320 -5.49 -5.26 11.11
CA LEU A 320 -4.82 -6.54 10.90
C LEU A 320 -5.77 -7.66 11.33
N GLY A 321 -6.76 -7.98 10.48
CA GLY A 321 -7.60 -9.16 10.64
C GLY A 321 -9.11 -8.94 10.59
N HIS A 322 -9.62 -8.11 9.67
CA HIS A 322 -11.02 -8.24 9.26
C HIS A 322 -11.22 -9.45 8.33
N CYS A 323 -11.58 -10.58 8.93
CA CYS A 323 -12.64 -11.45 8.42
C CYS A 323 -13.84 -11.26 9.35
N ASN A 324 -14.90 -10.58 8.92
CA ASN A 324 -16.18 -10.54 9.63
C ASN A 324 -16.86 -11.90 9.56
N GLN A 325 -16.36 -12.92 10.28
CA GLN A 325 -17.02 -14.23 10.35
C GLN A 325 -16.86 -14.89 11.73
N ASP A 326 -17.83 -15.76 12.03
CA ASP A 326 -18.12 -16.49 13.28
C ASP A 326 -16.93 -16.92 14.17
N GLN A 327 -17.23 -17.16 15.46
CA GLN A 327 -16.28 -17.66 16.46
C GLN A 327 -15.50 -18.91 16.02
N SER A 328 -16.06 -19.76 15.16
CA SER A 328 -15.41 -20.96 14.60
C SER A 328 -14.27 -20.66 13.61
N LYS A 329 -14.17 -19.43 13.09
CA LYS A 329 -13.16 -19.01 12.09
C LYS A 329 -12.04 -18.13 12.66
N ARG A 330 -12.05 -17.85 13.98
CA ARG A 330 -11.01 -17.04 14.66
C ARG A 330 -9.61 -17.64 14.54
N SER A 331 -9.48 -18.95 14.69
CA SER A 331 -8.21 -19.68 14.51
C SER A 331 -7.62 -19.46 13.11
N LYS A 332 -8.48 -19.42 12.07
CA LYS A 332 -8.06 -19.16 10.69
C LYS A 332 -7.62 -17.70 10.47
N SER A 333 -8.23 -16.74 11.15
CA SER A 333 -7.79 -15.34 11.11
C SER A 333 -6.42 -15.14 11.75
N GLY A 334 -6.19 -15.77 12.91
CA GLY A 334 -4.89 -15.69 13.59
C GLY A 334 -3.76 -16.32 12.77
N GLN A 335 -4.06 -17.43 12.07
CA GLN A 335 -3.10 -18.05 11.15
C GLN A 335 -2.77 -17.16 9.96
N ASN A 336 -3.76 -16.50 9.35
CA ASN A 336 -3.52 -15.59 8.23
C ASN A 336 -2.61 -14.43 8.63
N GLU A 337 -2.84 -13.84 9.81
CA GLU A 337 -1.99 -12.76 10.33
C GLU A 337 -0.58 -13.24 10.66
N ALA A 338 -0.46 -14.42 11.27
CA ALA A 338 0.83 -15.05 11.49
C ALA A 338 1.58 -15.27 10.18
N ASN A 339 0.91 -15.70 9.11
CA ASN A 339 1.53 -15.87 7.81
C ASN A 339 1.98 -14.54 7.18
N TYR A 340 1.20 -13.46 7.34
CA TYR A 340 1.62 -12.12 6.88
C TYR A 340 2.90 -11.67 7.59
N ILE A 341 2.93 -11.77 8.92
CA ILE A 341 4.10 -11.36 9.71
C ILE A 341 5.29 -12.29 9.45
N ARG A 342 5.04 -13.59 9.27
CA ARG A 342 6.06 -14.57 8.87
C ARG A 342 6.71 -14.18 7.55
N ALA A 343 5.91 -13.93 6.53
CA ALA A 343 6.43 -13.62 5.19
C ALA A 343 7.30 -12.36 5.13
N VAL A 344 7.16 -11.43 6.09
CA VAL A 344 7.97 -10.20 6.15
C VAL A 344 9.13 -10.24 7.14
N SER A 345 9.18 -11.21 8.05
CA SER A 345 10.17 -11.24 9.14
C SER A 345 10.95 -12.54 9.26
N GLU A 346 10.51 -13.62 8.61
CA GLU A 346 11.16 -14.93 8.67
C GLU A 346 12.65 -14.89 8.28
N PRO A 347 13.10 -14.21 7.21
CA PRO A 347 14.54 -14.12 6.89
C PRO A 347 15.38 -13.53 8.03
N LEU A 348 14.92 -12.45 8.67
CA LEU A 348 15.59 -11.84 9.84
C LEU A 348 15.62 -12.80 11.03
N LEU A 349 14.48 -13.46 11.29
CA LEU A 349 14.35 -14.40 12.41
C LEU A 349 15.21 -15.64 12.21
N VAL A 350 15.29 -16.18 10.99
CA VAL A 350 16.16 -17.32 10.65
C VAL A 350 17.62 -16.93 10.80
N ALA A 351 18.03 -15.76 10.31
CA ALA A 351 19.41 -15.30 10.41
C ALA A 351 19.90 -15.15 11.85
N HIS A 352 19.02 -14.73 12.78
CA HIS A 352 19.38 -14.58 14.19
C HIS A 352 19.13 -15.86 15.00
N PHE A 353 17.93 -16.43 14.94
CA PHE A 353 17.50 -17.53 15.80
C PHE A 353 17.79 -18.93 15.22
N GLY A 354 17.91 -19.06 13.91
CA GLY A 354 17.96 -20.33 13.19
C GLY A 354 16.57 -20.84 12.82
N ASN A 355 16.52 -21.73 11.81
CA ASN A 355 15.26 -22.21 11.23
C ASN A 355 14.43 -23.10 12.19
N ALA A 356 15.09 -23.77 13.14
CA ALA A 356 14.46 -24.80 13.98
C ALA A 356 13.26 -24.30 14.80
N ILE A 357 13.24 -23.02 15.17
CA ILE A 357 12.19 -22.46 16.03
C ILE A 357 11.03 -21.83 15.26
N ILE A 358 11.18 -21.58 13.95
CA ILE A 358 10.31 -20.66 13.20
C ILE A 358 8.87 -21.16 13.15
N ASN A 359 8.67 -22.44 12.84
CA ASN A 359 7.32 -23.02 12.79
C ASN A 359 6.63 -22.92 14.16
N ARG A 360 7.34 -23.27 15.24
CA ARG A 360 6.81 -23.21 16.61
C ARG A 360 6.51 -21.76 17.04
N LEU A 361 7.39 -20.83 16.68
CA LEU A 361 7.23 -19.40 16.93
C LEU A 361 5.95 -18.87 16.28
N PHE A 362 5.73 -19.15 14.99
CA PHE A 362 4.55 -18.67 14.28
C PHE A 362 3.26 -19.40 14.66
N SER A 363 3.32 -20.65 15.12
CA SER A 363 2.16 -21.30 15.76
C SER A 363 1.75 -20.59 17.05
N LYS A 364 2.72 -20.20 17.90
CA LYS A 364 2.44 -19.41 19.11
C LYS A 364 1.96 -18.00 18.79
N PHE A 365 2.53 -17.38 17.76
CA PHE A 365 2.07 -16.09 17.25
C PHE A 365 0.61 -16.15 16.81
N ALA A 366 0.24 -17.13 15.99
CA ALA A 366 -1.14 -17.33 15.54
C ALA A 366 -2.10 -17.53 16.73
N HIS A 367 -1.67 -18.27 17.75
CA HIS A 367 -2.43 -18.45 18.99
C HIS A 367 -2.63 -17.11 19.72
N HIS A 368 -1.57 -16.32 19.90
CA HIS A 368 -1.64 -15.02 20.55
C HIS A 368 -2.53 -14.03 19.80
N VAL A 369 -2.42 -13.96 18.47
CA VAL A 369 -3.34 -13.16 17.64
C VAL A 369 -4.78 -13.58 17.87
N SER A 370 -5.06 -14.89 17.86
CA SER A 370 -6.43 -15.42 18.02
C SER A 370 -7.04 -15.08 19.37
N GLN A 371 -6.21 -14.91 20.42
CA GLN A 371 -6.66 -14.54 21.76
C GLN A 371 -6.97 -13.03 21.89
N HIS A 372 -6.27 -12.18 21.14
CA HIS A 372 -6.36 -10.72 21.26
C HIS A 372 -7.28 -10.05 20.24
N ALA A 373 -7.97 -10.82 19.39
CA ALA A 373 -9.01 -10.30 18.48
C ALA A 373 -10.14 -9.53 19.21
N GLY A 374 -10.32 -9.76 20.53
CA GLY A 374 -11.27 -9.04 21.38
C GLY A 374 -10.74 -7.75 22.02
N CYS A 375 -9.43 -7.50 21.99
CA CYS A 375 -8.81 -6.28 22.55
C CYS A 375 -8.67 -5.15 21.53
N ARG A 376 -9.08 -5.38 20.28
CA ARG A 376 -9.29 -4.27 19.35
C ARG A 376 -10.33 -3.36 20.00
N ASN A 377 -9.93 -2.15 20.38
CA ASN A 377 -10.89 -1.05 20.39
C ASN A 377 -11.61 -1.18 19.05
N LYS A 378 -12.93 -1.41 19.09
CA LYS A 378 -13.75 -1.41 17.88
C LYS A 378 -13.86 0.03 17.37
N THR A 379 -12.74 0.66 17.02
CA THR A 379 -12.72 1.63 15.94
C THR A 379 -12.91 0.80 14.68
N THR A 380 -14.18 0.47 14.47
CA THR A 380 -14.68 -0.02 13.20
C THR A 380 -14.14 0.96 12.17
N ILE A 381 -13.42 0.49 11.15
CA ILE A 381 -13.30 1.27 9.92
C ILE A 381 -14.76 1.47 9.47
N VAL A 382 -15.31 2.62 9.81
CA VAL A 382 -16.57 3.08 9.27
C VAL A 382 -16.19 3.53 7.87
N TYR A 383 -16.24 2.60 6.90
CA TYR A 383 -16.52 3.03 5.54
C TYR A 383 -17.73 3.95 5.66
N GLU A 384 -17.59 5.19 5.17
CA GLU A 384 -18.67 6.17 5.24
C GLU A 384 -19.94 5.52 4.70
N LYS A 385 -21.02 5.59 5.49
CA LYS A 385 -22.30 4.99 5.09
C LYS A 385 -22.75 5.65 3.80
N GLN A 386 -22.98 4.82 2.79
CA GLN A 386 -23.51 5.25 1.52
C GLN A 386 -25.02 5.24 1.60
N THR A 387 -25.66 6.29 1.09
CA THR A 387 -27.12 6.42 1.10
C THR A 387 -27.63 6.55 -0.32
N LEU A 388 -28.47 5.59 -0.74
CA LEU A 388 -29.20 5.63 -2.00
C LEU A 388 -30.64 6.06 -1.75
N VAL A 389 -31.09 7.12 -2.40
CA VAL A 389 -32.44 7.67 -2.27
C VAL A 389 -33.15 7.61 -3.62
N LEU A 390 -34.33 7.00 -3.65
CA LEU A 390 -35.20 6.92 -4.81
C LEU A 390 -36.48 7.71 -4.53
N THR A 391 -36.83 8.66 -5.38
CA THR A 391 -37.97 9.57 -5.17
C THR A 391 -38.97 9.45 -6.33
N ASN A 392 -40.26 9.46 -6.00
CA ASN A 392 -41.34 9.52 -6.98
C ASN A 392 -41.82 10.96 -7.21
N GLU A 393 -41.58 11.51 -8.41
CA GLU A 393 -42.11 12.79 -8.89
C GLU A 393 -43.01 12.61 -10.13
N LEU A 394 -43.66 11.46 -10.27
CA LEU A 394 -44.67 11.22 -11.30
C LEU A 394 -46.00 11.91 -10.97
N ASN A 395 -46.84 12.11 -11.98
CA ASN A 395 -48.15 12.73 -11.81
C ASN A 395 -49.20 11.67 -11.47
N ASN A 396 -49.69 11.67 -10.23
CA ASN A 396 -50.77 10.78 -9.74
C ASN A 396 -50.54 9.27 -10.01
N LYS A 397 -49.27 8.83 -10.02
CA LYS A 397 -48.88 7.43 -10.24
C LYS A 397 -48.08 6.89 -9.08
N ILE A 398 -48.23 5.60 -8.83
CA ILE A 398 -47.36 4.84 -7.94
C ILE A 398 -46.12 4.43 -8.75
N LEU A 399 -44.94 4.67 -8.18
CA LEU A 399 -43.66 4.20 -8.72
C LEU A 399 -43.23 2.96 -7.93
N ALA A 400 -43.16 1.80 -8.59
CA ALA A 400 -42.55 0.64 -7.97
C ALA A 400 -41.03 0.71 -8.16
N VAL A 401 -40.27 0.41 -7.11
CA VAL A 401 -38.81 0.39 -7.14
C VAL A 401 -38.26 -0.89 -6.53
N HIS A 402 -37.20 -1.41 -7.11
CA HIS A 402 -36.49 -2.59 -6.60
C HIS A 402 -35.00 -2.43 -6.84
N CYS A 403 -34.20 -2.65 -5.81
CA CYS A 403 -32.75 -2.50 -5.91
C CYS A 403 -32.05 -3.74 -5.39
N LYS A 404 -31.00 -4.17 -6.08
CA LYS A 404 -30.20 -5.33 -5.67
C LYS A 404 -28.73 -5.15 -6.03
N SER A 405 -27.87 -5.71 -5.19
CA SER A 405 -26.48 -5.98 -5.50
C SER A 405 -26.30 -7.47 -5.81
N LYS A 406 -25.05 -7.92 -5.92
CA LYS A 406 -24.74 -9.35 -5.99
C LYS A 406 -25.06 -10.06 -4.67
N ASP A 407 -24.88 -9.36 -3.55
CA ASP A 407 -24.87 -9.95 -2.21
C ASP A 407 -26.13 -9.60 -1.39
N ASP A 408 -26.83 -8.51 -1.75
CA ASP A 408 -27.99 -7.98 -1.02
C ASP A 408 -29.15 -7.67 -1.97
N ASP A 409 -30.34 -8.15 -1.62
CA ASP A 409 -31.60 -7.78 -2.27
C ASP A 409 -32.39 -6.84 -1.34
N LEU A 410 -32.67 -5.61 -1.80
CA LEU A 410 -33.35 -4.58 -1.00
C LEU A 410 -34.88 -4.63 -1.13
N GLY A 411 -35.39 -5.55 -1.94
CA GLY A 411 -36.82 -5.83 -2.08
C GLY A 411 -37.60 -4.78 -2.89
N ASN A 412 -38.90 -5.03 -3.02
CA ASN A 412 -39.84 -4.18 -3.77
C ASN A 412 -40.47 -3.13 -2.85
N HIS A 413 -40.54 -1.87 -3.32
CA HIS A 413 -41.20 -0.77 -2.62
C HIS A 413 -42.10 0.01 -3.58
N PHE A 414 -43.26 0.44 -3.11
CA PHE A 414 -44.26 1.16 -3.90
C PHE A 414 -44.39 2.59 -3.36
N LEU A 415 -43.92 3.56 -4.13
CA LEU A 415 -43.83 4.96 -3.71
C LEU A 415 -45.01 5.76 -4.25
N SER A 416 -45.76 6.40 -3.37
CA SER A 416 -46.76 7.42 -3.75
C SER A 416 -46.06 8.72 -4.18
N VAL A 417 -46.80 9.62 -4.84
CA VAL A 417 -46.24 10.90 -5.31
C VAL A 417 -45.60 11.68 -4.15
N GLY A 418 -44.36 12.13 -4.33
CA GLY A 418 -43.57 12.84 -3.34
C GLY A 418 -42.85 11.95 -2.31
N GLN A 419 -43.12 10.64 -2.29
CA GLN A 419 -42.42 9.72 -1.37
C GLN A 419 -41.03 9.37 -1.87
N SER A 420 -40.14 9.10 -0.91
CA SER A 420 -38.78 8.62 -1.15
C SER A 420 -38.50 7.35 -0.36
N GLN A 421 -37.73 6.44 -0.95
CA GLN A 421 -37.17 5.28 -0.29
C GLN A 421 -35.65 5.45 -0.14
N GLU A 422 -35.16 5.21 1.06
CA GLU A 422 -33.75 5.35 1.41
C GLU A 422 -33.14 4.01 1.77
N TYR A 423 -31.94 3.73 1.25
CA TYR A 423 -31.15 2.56 1.60
C TYR A 423 -29.77 2.98 2.07
N LYS A 424 -29.41 2.55 3.28
CA LYS A 424 -28.09 2.78 3.86
C LYS A 424 -27.29 1.49 3.79
N PHE A 425 -26.14 1.53 3.13
CA PHE A 425 -25.25 0.40 3.03
C PHE A 425 -23.79 0.84 3.16
N ARG A 426 -22.89 -0.14 3.11
CA ARG A 426 -21.45 0.10 3.07
C ARG A 426 -20.85 -0.64 1.89
N ASP A 427 -19.77 -0.09 1.37
CA ASP A 427 -18.99 -0.80 0.37
C ASP A 427 -18.42 -2.10 0.95
N ASN A 428 -18.38 -3.11 0.10
CA ASN A 428 -17.74 -4.37 0.41
C ASN A 428 -16.23 -4.14 0.52
N LEU A 429 -15.54 -5.09 1.16
CA LEU A 429 -14.12 -4.98 1.46
C LEU A 429 -13.22 -4.84 0.23
N TRP A 430 -13.72 -5.18 -0.96
CA TRP A 430 -12.99 -5.15 -2.22
C TRP A 430 -13.26 -3.86 -3.03
N LEU A 431 -14.08 -2.93 -2.51
CA LEU A 431 -14.57 -1.76 -3.24
C LEU A 431 -15.13 -2.14 -4.61
N THR A 432 -15.93 -3.22 -4.64
CA THR A 432 -16.62 -3.68 -5.85
C THR A 432 -18.14 -3.65 -5.71
N THR A 433 -18.67 -2.97 -4.70
CA THR A 433 -20.12 -2.85 -4.50
C THR A 433 -20.75 -2.14 -5.69
N LEU A 434 -21.84 -2.72 -6.18
CA LEU A 434 -22.61 -2.27 -7.32
C LEU A 434 -24.08 -2.58 -7.06
N PHE A 435 -24.93 -1.56 -7.08
CA PHE A 435 -26.38 -1.72 -7.01
C PHE A 435 -27.02 -1.39 -8.35
N TRP A 436 -27.91 -2.27 -8.78
CA TRP A 436 -28.80 -2.09 -9.90
C TRP A 436 -30.19 -1.81 -9.35
N CYS A 437 -30.84 -0.78 -9.87
CA CYS A 437 -32.23 -0.50 -9.53
C CYS A 437 -33.12 -0.60 -10.75
N HIS A 438 -34.34 -1.01 -10.48
CA HIS A 438 -35.46 -1.07 -11.39
C HIS A 438 -36.51 -0.08 -10.92
N MET A 439 -37.09 0.65 -11.86
CA MET A 439 -38.23 1.52 -11.63
C MET A 439 -39.35 1.12 -12.59
N TRP A 440 -40.57 0.94 -12.08
CA TRP A 440 -41.76 0.66 -12.90
C TRP A 440 -42.88 1.65 -12.63
N GLN A 441 -43.63 2.00 -13.68
CA GLN A 441 -44.81 2.87 -13.60
C GLN A 441 -45.90 2.46 -14.61
N GLY A 442 -47.02 3.16 -14.54
CA GLY A 442 -48.15 2.99 -15.45
C GLY A 442 -49.07 1.82 -15.07
N PRO A 443 -50.16 1.60 -15.84
CA PRO A 443 -51.08 0.49 -15.61
C PRO A 443 -50.33 -0.85 -15.61
N ASP A 444 -50.57 -1.67 -14.59
CA ASP A 444 -49.89 -2.95 -14.34
C ASP A 444 -48.34 -2.87 -14.30
N PHE A 445 -47.76 -1.69 -14.05
CA PHE A 445 -46.31 -1.49 -13.99
C PHE A 445 -45.56 -1.90 -15.28
N LYS A 446 -46.19 -1.77 -16.46
CA LYS A 446 -45.61 -2.20 -17.74
C LYS A 446 -44.44 -1.35 -18.22
N ILE A 447 -44.41 -0.07 -17.85
CA ILE A 447 -43.31 0.83 -18.22
C ILE A 447 -42.21 0.67 -17.19
N HIS A 448 -41.02 0.25 -17.61
CA HIS A 448 -39.93 -0.03 -16.69
C HIS A 448 -38.55 0.34 -17.23
N GLN A 449 -37.62 0.66 -16.34
CA GLN A 449 -36.23 0.95 -16.67
C GLN A 449 -35.30 0.36 -15.62
N VAL A 450 -34.15 -0.14 -16.08
CA VAL A 450 -33.06 -0.64 -15.23
C VAL A 450 -31.85 0.26 -15.39
N PHE A 451 -31.16 0.57 -14.29
CA PHE A 451 -29.97 1.41 -14.31
C PHE A 451 -29.01 1.05 -13.17
N GLU A 452 -27.73 1.37 -13.38
CA GLU A 452 -26.71 1.37 -12.31
C GLU A 452 -27.02 2.51 -11.35
N ALA A 453 -27.54 2.17 -10.17
CA ALA A 453 -27.93 3.15 -9.17
C ALA A 453 -26.76 3.57 -8.28
N TYR A 454 -25.78 2.69 -8.12
CA TYR A 454 -24.57 2.95 -7.35
C TYR A 454 -23.41 2.06 -7.80
N ARG A 455 -22.21 2.63 -7.88
CA ARG A 455 -20.95 1.89 -8.04
C ARG A 455 -19.92 2.45 -7.07
N SER A 456 -19.25 1.57 -6.33
CA SER A 456 -18.19 1.91 -5.36
C SER A 456 -17.05 2.77 -5.94
N GLU A 457 -16.76 2.69 -7.24
CA GLU A 457 -15.79 3.59 -7.89
C GLU A 457 -16.21 5.08 -7.84
N TRP A 458 -17.51 5.35 -7.67
CA TRP A 458 -18.05 6.71 -7.48
C TRP A 458 -17.88 7.22 -6.04
N SER A 459 -17.53 6.35 -5.08
CA SER A 459 -17.53 6.66 -3.63
C SER A 459 -16.44 7.63 -3.17
N LYS A 460 -15.53 8.03 -4.05
CA LYS A 460 -14.47 9.00 -3.73
C LYS A 460 -15.01 10.40 -3.34
N TYR A 461 -16.29 10.69 -3.55
CA TYR A 461 -16.86 12.03 -3.36
C TYR A 461 -18.27 12.07 -2.74
N VAL A 462 -18.88 10.95 -2.34
CA VAL A 462 -20.35 10.91 -2.18
C VAL A 462 -20.80 10.11 -0.96
N GLY A 463 -21.55 10.75 -0.06
CA GLY A 463 -22.33 10.07 1.00
C GLY A 463 -23.79 9.79 0.61
N TYR A 464 -24.31 10.50 -0.40
CA TYR A 464 -25.70 10.43 -0.86
C TYR A 464 -25.83 10.42 -2.40
N THR A 465 -26.55 9.45 -2.94
CA THR A 465 -26.94 9.39 -4.35
C THR A 465 -28.46 9.44 -4.46
N TYR A 466 -28.97 10.39 -5.23
CA TYR A 466 -30.40 10.60 -5.44
C TYR A 466 -30.79 10.19 -6.85
N TRP A 467 -31.91 9.47 -6.96
CA TRP A 467 -32.53 9.06 -8.21
C TRP A 467 -34.01 9.44 -8.17
N ILE A 468 -34.50 10.14 -9.19
CA ILE A 468 -35.84 10.72 -9.23
C ILE A 468 -36.54 10.24 -10.50
N GLY A 469 -37.68 9.56 -10.33
CA GLY A 469 -38.55 9.17 -11.43
C GLY A 469 -39.53 10.30 -11.77
N ARG A 470 -39.47 10.81 -13.01
CA ARG A 470 -40.39 11.81 -13.56
C ARG A 470 -41.07 11.27 -14.82
N GLU A 471 -42.11 11.97 -15.28
CA GLU A 471 -42.88 11.57 -16.46
C GLU A 471 -42.02 11.42 -17.71
N ASP A 472 -40.99 12.24 -17.84
CA ASP A 472 -40.15 12.33 -19.03
C ASP A 472 -38.81 11.58 -18.91
N GLY A 473 -38.52 10.94 -17.77
CA GLY A 473 -37.31 10.15 -17.58
C GLY A 473 -36.85 10.00 -16.13
N ILE A 474 -35.66 9.43 -15.98
CA ILE A 474 -35.01 9.23 -14.68
C ILE A 474 -33.87 10.24 -14.54
N TYR A 475 -33.82 10.90 -13.41
CA TYR A 475 -32.83 11.91 -13.09
C TYR A 475 -31.97 11.47 -11.93
N PHE A 476 -30.69 11.84 -11.93
CA PHE A 476 -29.81 11.56 -10.81
C PHE A 476 -28.90 12.74 -10.44
N ARG A 477 -28.44 12.72 -9.18
CA ARG A 477 -27.40 13.62 -8.68
C ARG A 477 -26.67 13.00 -7.49
N HIS A 478 -25.46 13.50 -7.24
CA HIS A 478 -24.71 13.25 -6.03
C HIS A 478 -24.84 14.48 -5.11
N GLU A 479 -25.08 14.24 -3.81
CA GLU A 479 -25.33 15.24 -2.74
C GLU A 479 -26.73 15.91 -2.68
N PRO A 480 -27.16 16.38 -1.48
CA PRO A 480 -28.53 16.83 -1.26
C PRO A 480 -28.89 18.20 -1.90
N HIS A 481 -27.94 19.10 -2.17
CA HIS A 481 -28.26 20.46 -2.63
C HIS A 481 -27.15 21.10 -3.48
N GLY A 482 -27.51 21.84 -4.53
CA GLY A 482 -26.62 22.77 -5.25
C GLY A 482 -26.17 22.36 -6.66
N LEU A 483 -26.26 21.08 -7.02
CA LEU A 483 -25.90 20.59 -8.37
C LEU A 483 -27.15 20.27 -9.23
N PRO A 484 -27.08 20.52 -10.56
CA PRO A 484 -28.19 20.22 -11.47
C PRO A 484 -28.43 18.71 -11.60
N LEU A 485 -29.71 18.33 -11.74
CA LEU A 485 -30.10 16.95 -12.03
C LEU A 485 -29.65 16.55 -13.44
N VAL A 486 -29.02 15.39 -13.56
CA VAL A 486 -28.62 14.81 -14.84
C VAL A 486 -29.67 13.81 -15.28
N LYS A 487 -30.24 14.00 -16.48
CA LYS A 487 -31.19 13.05 -17.08
C LYS A 487 -30.42 11.85 -17.64
N LYS A 488 -30.92 10.64 -17.36
CA LYS A 488 -30.28 9.36 -17.69
C LYS A 488 -31.08 8.56 -18.71
#